data_AF-A0A0J7XGN4-F1
#
_entry.id   AF-A0A0J7XGN4-F1
#
_cell.length_a   1.000
_cell.length_b   1.000
_cell.length_c   1.000
_cell.angle_alpha   90.00
_cell.angle_beta   90.00
_cell.angle_gamma   90.00
#
_symmetry.space_group_name_H-M   'P 1'
#
loop_
_entity.id
_entity.type
_entity.pdbx_description
1 polymer ?
#
loop_
_entity_poly.entity_id
_entity_poly.type
_entity_poly.pdbx_seq_one_letter_code
_entity_poly.pdbx_strand_id
1 'polypeptide(L)' 'MSAAGVLFLPIRIGETGIRDRMAMAPMTREFSADGVPGVIVSAVHGAGREIMPQLWHVGVKGSATAVNR' A
#
# COMPACT_ATOMS: atom_id res chain seq x y z
N MET A 1 -23.37 12.07 15.20
CA MET A 1 -22.29 11.22 14.64
C MET A 1 -21.03 11.46 15.44
N SER A 2 -20.35 10.41 15.89
CA SER A 2 -19.01 10.55 16.51
C SER A 2 -17.97 10.84 15.44
N ALA A 3 -16.94 11.62 15.76
CA ALA A 3 -15.79 11.83 14.89
C ALA A 3 -15.15 10.50 14.44
N ALA A 4 -15.11 9.49 15.33
CA ALA A 4 -14.60 8.16 14.98
C ALA A 4 -15.53 7.40 13.99
N GLY A 5 -16.84 7.64 14.05
CA GLY A 5 -17.80 6.98 13.17
C GLY A 5 -17.60 7.30 11.68
N VAL A 6 -16.99 8.46 11.38
CA VAL A 6 -16.70 8.89 10.00
C VAL A 6 -15.70 7.94 9.30
N LEU A 7 -14.82 7.28 10.04
CA LEU A 7 -13.80 6.38 9.48
C LEU A 7 -14.39 5.12 8.83
N PHE A 8 -15.60 4.71 9.24
CA PHE A 8 -16.25 3.49 8.75
C PHE A 8 -17.27 3.76 7.64
N LEU A 9 -17.45 5.02 7.25
CA LEU A 9 -18.32 5.37 6.14
C LEU A 9 -17.61 5.12 4.81
N PRO A 10 -18.31 4.63 3.79
CA PRO A 10 -17.73 4.45 2.47
C PRO A 10 -17.27 5.79 1.89
N ILE A 11 -16.29 5.71 0.99
CA ILE A 11 -15.78 6.84 0.23
C ILE A 11 -15.47 6.39 -1.19
N ARG A 12 -15.64 7.28 -2.17
CA ARG A 12 -15.22 7.05 -3.54
C ARG A 12 -13.89 7.78 -3.78
N ILE A 13 -12.92 7.10 -4.37
CA ILE A 13 -11.65 7.69 -4.80
C ILE A 13 -11.52 7.45 -6.31
N GLY A 14 -11.66 8.51 -7.11
CA GLY A 14 -11.82 8.38 -8.56
C GLY A 14 -13.07 7.57 -8.90
N GLU A 15 -12.90 6.49 -9.66
CA GLU A 15 -13.99 5.58 -10.03
C GLU A 15 -14.20 4.41 -9.05
N THR A 16 -13.29 4.23 -8.10
CA THR A 16 -13.30 3.08 -7.18
C THR A 16 -14.04 3.43 -5.88
N GLY A 17 -15.00 2.58 -5.49
CA GLY A 17 -15.68 2.67 -4.20
C GLY A 17 -14.93 1.89 -3.12
N ILE A 18 -14.56 2.54 -2.02
CA ILE A 18 -13.88 1.94 -0.87
C ILE A 18 -14.85 1.87 0.31
N ARG A 19 -14.83 0.74 1.03
CA ARG A 19 -15.79 0.39 2.08
C ARG A 19 -15.62 1.21 3.36
N ASP A 20 -14.40 1.65 3.64
CA ASP A 20 -14.00 2.40 4.83
C ASP A 20 -12.91 3.42 4.47
N ARG A 21 -12.64 4.36 5.38
CA ARG A 21 -11.62 5.41 5.20
C ARG A 21 -10.31 5.04 5.89
N MET A 22 -10.08 3.74 6.14
CA MET A 22 -8.85 3.24 6.73
C MET A 22 -7.96 2.67 5.64
N ALA A 23 -6.76 3.23 5.51
CA ALA A 23 -5.78 2.80 4.53
C ALA A 23 -4.56 2.20 5.23
N MET A 24 -3.93 1.21 4.59
CA MET A 24 -2.58 0.78 4.94
C MET A 24 -1.60 1.81 4.36
N ALA A 25 -0.77 2.41 5.22
CA ALA A 25 0.31 3.28 4.76
C ALA A 25 1.35 2.47 3.96
N PRO A 26 2.03 3.07 2.97
CA PRO A 26 3.12 2.39 2.29
C PRO A 26 4.31 2.18 3.24
N MET A 27 4.80 0.94 3.32
CA MET A 27 5.91 0.55 4.19
C MET A 27 6.89 -0.35 3.42
N THR A 28 8.16 0.06 3.31
CA THR A 28 9.21 -0.75 2.66
C THR A 28 9.55 -1.97 3.52
N ARG A 29 9.52 -3.17 2.92
CA ARG A 29 9.78 -4.45 3.62
C ARG A 29 10.80 -5.37 2.93
N GLU A 30 11.26 -5.05 1.72
CA GLU A 30 12.27 -5.82 0.97
C GLU A 30 11.94 -7.32 0.74
N PHE A 31 10.65 -7.67 0.60
CA PHE A 31 10.19 -9.07 0.47
C PHE A 31 9.90 -9.53 -0.96
N SER A 32 10.24 -8.74 -1.97
CA SER A 32 10.08 -9.13 -3.38
C SER A 32 11.39 -9.67 -3.93
N ALA A 33 11.44 -10.97 -4.24
CA ALA A 33 12.56 -11.57 -4.96
C ALA A 33 12.70 -10.88 -6.33
N ASP A 34 13.93 -10.44 -6.65
CA ASP A 34 14.27 -9.73 -7.90
C ASP A 34 13.39 -8.51 -8.21
N GLY A 35 12.77 -7.91 -7.18
CA GLY A 35 11.86 -6.78 -7.35
C GLY A 35 10.49 -7.15 -7.94
N VAL A 36 10.17 -8.44 -8.09
CA VAL A 36 8.89 -8.91 -8.64
C VAL A 36 7.88 -9.16 -7.49
N PRO A 37 6.74 -8.44 -7.45
CA PRO A 37 5.75 -8.56 -6.36
C PRO A 37 4.92 -9.86 -6.33
N GLY A 38 5.08 -10.76 -7.30
CA GLY A 38 4.30 -12.01 -7.37
C GLY A 38 2.80 -11.78 -7.56
N VAL A 39 1.97 -12.56 -6.85
CA VAL A 39 0.49 -12.60 -7.00
C VAL A 39 -0.27 -11.64 -6.08
N ILE A 40 0.41 -10.67 -5.46
CA ILE A 40 -0.16 -9.81 -4.39
C ILE A 40 -1.43 -9.10 -4.85
N VAL A 41 -1.45 -8.52 -6.06
CA VAL A 41 -2.63 -7.78 -6.56
C VAL A 41 -3.86 -8.68 -6.63
N SER A 42 -3.73 -9.88 -7.18
CA SER A 42 -4.82 -10.85 -7.27
C SER A 42 -5.29 -11.30 -5.89
N ALA A 43 -4.38 -11.51 -4.94
CA ALA A 43 -4.73 -11.88 -3.57
C ALA A 43 -5.50 -10.77 -2.85
N VAL A 44 -5.10 -9.51 -3.01
CA VAL A 44 -5.78 -8.36 -2.39
C VAL A 44 -7.18 -8.16 -2.97
N HIS A 45 -7.34 -8.22 -4.29
CA HIS A 45 -8.65 -8.17 -4.93
C HIS A 45 -9.52 -9.38 -4.57
N GLY A 46 -8.93 -10.58 -4.42
CA GLY A 46 -9.62 -11.78 -3.95
C GLY A 46 -10.18 -11.64 -2.53
N ALA A 47 -9.53 -10.84 -1.67
CA ALA A 47 -10.05 -10.45 -0.36
C ALA A 47 -11.09 -9.31 -0.42
N GLY A 48 -11.39 -8.79 -1.61
CA GLY A 48 -12.31 -7.68 -1.82
C GLY A 48 -11.78 -6.32 -1.34
N ARG A 49 -10.45 -6.18 -1.25
CA ARG A 49 -9.78 -4.91 -0.92
C ARG A 49 -9.11 -4.35 -2.17
N GLU A 50 -8.85 -3.06 -2.13
CA GLU A 50 -8.18 -2.32 -3.20
C GLU A 50 -6.71 -2.07 -2.83
N ILE A 51 -5.81 -2.06 -3.81
CA ILE A 51 -4.38 -1.75 -3.63
C ILE A 51 -3.91 -0.74 -4.67
N MET A 52 -3.06 0.19 -4.25
CA MET A 52 -2.43 1.20 -5.12
C MET A 52 -0.91 1.12 -4.96
N PRO A 53 -0.13 1.01 -6.04
CA PRO A 53 1.32 0.98 -5.94
C PRO A 53 1.88 2.37 -5.61
N GLN A 54 2.86 2.42 -4.71
CA GLN A 54 3.70 3.59 -4.54
C GLN A 54 4.81 3.56 -5.60
N LEU A 55 4.82 4.55 -6.49
CA LEU A 55 5.92 4.73 -7.45
C LEU A 55 7.03 5.56 -6.79
N TRP A 56 8.26 5.06 -6.83
CA TRP A 56 9.38 5.69 -6.14
C TRP A 56 10.66 5.67 -7.01
N HIS A 57 11.30 6.83 -7.13
CA HIS A 57 12.70 7.00 -7.49
C HIS A 57 13.58 7.34 -6.27
N VAL A 58 14.61 6.54 -6.00
CA VAL A 58 15.50 6.70 -4.82
C VAL A 58 16.47 7.88 -4.92
N GLY A 59 16.64 8.47 -6.11
CA GLY A 59 17.65 9.51 -6.36
C GLY A 59 19.05 8.91 -6.49
N VAL A 60 20.07 9.71 -6.21
CA VAL A 60 21.44 9.21 -6.05
C VAL A 60 21.49 8.48 -4.71
N LYS A 61 21.54 7.14 -4.74
CA LYS A 61 21.88 6.37 -3.56
C LYS A 61 23.36 6.60 -3.26
N GLY A 62 23.68 7.06 -2.04
CA GLY A 62 25.05 6.97 -1.53
C GLY A 62 25.49 5.49 -1.45
N SER A 63 26.80 5.26 -1.32
CA SER A 63 27.37 3.93 -1.13
C SER A 63 26.63 3.18 -0.03
N ALA A 64 26.33 1.90 -0.25
CA ALA A 64 25.57 1.08 0.68
C ALA A 64 26.32 0.96 2.04
N THR A 65 25.94 1.77 3.02
CA THR A 65 26.22 1.45 4.42
C THR A 65 25.34 0.27 4.78
N ALA A 66 25.97 -0.86 5.12
CA ALA A 66 25.28 -2.06 5.55
C ALA A 66 24.44 -1.76 6.81
N VAL A 67 23.15 -1.46 6.61
CA VAL A 67 22.17 -1.21 7.68
C VAL A 67 21.62 -2.53 8.23
N ASN A 68 22.02 -3.67 7.67
CA ASN A 68 21.55 -4.98 8.10
C ASN A 68 22.73 -5.92 8.40
N ARG A 69 23.25 -5.80 9.63
CA ARG A 69 24.05 -6.83 10.28
C ARG A 69 23.37 -7.22 11.58
#